data_AF-A0AA41WSP2-F1
#
_entry.id   AF-A0AA41WSP2-F1
#
_cell.length_a   1.000
_cell.length_b   1.000
_cell.length_c   1.000
_cell.angle_alpha   90.00
_cell.angle_beta   90.00
_cell.angle_gamma   90.00
#
_symmetry.space_group_name_H-M   'P 1'
#
loop_
_entity.id
_entity.type
_entity.pdbx_description
1 polymer ?
#
loop_
_entity_poly.entity_id
_entity_poly.type
_entity_poly.pdbx_seq_one_letter_code
_entity_poly.pdbx_strand_id
1 'polypeptide(L)'
;MKRKRSAVWHTLIEAKTRQRRRVEAEIAVAQQAVADAQAAAQDSEDACERAHERLRGHIGRMDQLIAAPVLLADAYLRYDAFRGELDDAVVQAEHDVAAAHAAVAEREAELKARRQALARLDAMLDQCRKTAERIDQQEATERELATEEEAVEAILARPRPRAAA
;
A
#
# COMPACT_ATOMS: atom_id res chain seq x y z
N MET A 1 -2.11 -16.93 39.26
CA MET A 1 -1.43 -16.10 38.22
C MET A 1 -1.89 -16.39 36.78
N LYS A 2 -2.64 -17.46 36.48
CA LYS A 2 -2.97 -17.89 35.10
C LYS A 2 -3.93 -16.95 34.34
N ARG A 3 -5.04 -16.49 34.95
CA ARG A 3 -5.97 -15.50 34.34
C ARG A 3 -5.31 -14.23 33.76
N LYS A 4 -4.14 -13.83 34.29
CA LYS A 4 -3.38 -12.68 33.77
C LYS A 4 -2.74 -12.97 32.40
N ARG A 5 -2.45 -14.24 32.07
CA ARG A 5 -1.80 -14.65 30.83
C ARG A 5 -2.76 -14.59 29.63
N SER A 6 -3.98 -15.12 29.76
CA SER A 6 -5.02 -14.98 28.72
C SER A 6 -5.32 -13.51 28.42
N ALA A 7 -5.52 -12.68 29.46
CA ALA A 7 -5.78 -11.24 29.30
C ALA A 7 -4.63 -10.49 28.58
N VAL A 8 -3.38 -10.87 28.81
CA VAL A 8 -2.22 -10.26 28.12
C VAL A 8 -2.24 -10.58 26.62
N TRP A 9 -2.60 -11.81 26.22
CA TRP A 9 -2.70 -12.15 24.81
C TRP A 9 -3.85 -11.43 24.10
N HIS A 10 -5.00 -11.29 24.76
CA HIS A 10 -6.14 -10.54 24.21
C HIS A 10 -5.80 -9.06 24.01
N THR A 11 -5.16 -8.41 24.98
CA THR A 11 -4.73 -7.01 24.84
C THR A 11 -3.67 -6.83 23.74
N LEU A 12 -2.77 -7.80 23.57
CA LEU A 12 -1.82 -7.81 22.45
C LEU A 12 -2.53 -7.94 21.09
N ILE A 13 -3.50 -8.84 20.98
CA ILE A 13 -4.32 -9.04 19.77
C ILE A 13 -5.08 -7.75 19.43
N GLU A 14 -5.69 -7.08 20.39
CA GLU A 14 -6.38 -5.80 20.19
C GLU A 14 -5.41 -4.70 19.72
N ALA A 15 -4.25 -4.58 20.37
CA ALA A 15 -3.23 -3.62 19.97
C ALA A 15 -2.74 -3.86 18.53
N LYS A 16 -2.48 -5.11 18.17
CA LYS A 16 -2.06 -5.51 16.82
C LYS A 16 -3.17 -5.35 15.78
N THR A 17 -4.42 -5.59 16.16
CA THR A 17 -5.59 -5.33 15.29
C THR A 17 -5.74 -3.84 14.99
N ARG A 18 -5.50 -2.96 15.97
CA ARG A 18 -5.44 -1.51 15.73
C ARG A 18 -4.27 -1.13 14.82
N GLN A 19 -3.10 -1.76 15.00
CA GLN A 19 -1.96 -1.56 14.11
C GLN A 19 -2.32 -1.97 12.67
N ARG A 20 -3.01 -3.11 12.48
CA ARG A 20 -3.46 -3.60 11.17
C ARG A 20 -4.35 -2.58 10.46
N ARG A 21 -5.35 -2.03 11.16
CA ARG A 21 -6.23 -0.98 10.61
C ARG A 21 -5.47 0.28 10.18
N ARG A 22 -4.42 0.66 10.92
CA ARG A 22 -3.56 1.80 10.54
C ARG A 22 -2.79 1.51 9.26
N VAL A 23 -2.19 0.32 9.16
CA VAL A 23 -1.47 -0.10 7.94
C VAL A 23 -2.43 -0.21 6.74
N GLU A 24 -3.65 -0.69 6.93
CA GLU A 24 -4.68 -0.70 5.88
C GLU A 24 -5.02 0.72 5.40
N ALA A 25 -5.18 1.68 6.33
CA ALA A 25 -5.40 3.08 5.97
C ALA A 25 -4.20 3.69 5.24
N GLU A 26 -2.97 3.39 5.67
CA GLU A 26 -1.75 3.80 4.98
C GLU A 26 -1.65 3.20 3.57
N ILE A 27 -2.07 1.96 3.37
CA ILE A 27 -2.14 1.32 2.05
C ILE A 27 -3.14 2.05 1.16
N ALA A 28 -4.31 2.42 1.68
CA ALA A 28 -5.30 3.19 0.91
C ALA A 28 -4.73 4.54 0.45
N VAL A 29 -4.01 5.25 1.34
CA VAL A 29 -3.31 6.49 1.00
C VAL A 29 -2.21 6.24 -0.06
N ALA A 30 -1.42 5.18 0.09
CA ALA A 30 -0.39 4.84 -0.89
C ALA A 30 -0.98 4.44 -2.25
N GLN A 31 -2.15 3.79 -2.28
CA GLN A 31 -2.87 3.50 -3.53
C GLN A 31 -3.31 4.78 -4.23
N GLN A 32 -3.83 5.75 -3.46
CA GLN A 32 -4.18 7.04 -4.03
C GLN A 32 -2.94 7.76 -4.57
N ALA A 33 -1.82 7.74 -3.84
CA ALA A 33 -0.57 8.35 -4.31
C ALA A 33 -0.03 7.71 -5.61
N VAL A 34 -0.21 6.40 -5.80
CA VAL A 34 0.10 5.72 -7.07
C VAL A 34 -0.82 6.21 -8.19
N ALA A 35 -2.13 6.32 -7.92
CA ALA A 35 -3.09 6.82 -8.92
C ALA A 35 -2.79 8.27 -9.32
N ASP A 36 -2.46 9.14 -8.36
CA ASP A 36 -2.09 10.53 -8.61
C ASP A 36 -0.78 10.61 -9.43
N ALA A 37 0.21 9.77 -9.12
CA ALA A 37 1.45 9.71 -9.89
C ALA A 37 1.23 9.19 -11.32
N GLN A 38 0.33 8.22 -11.52
CA GLN A 38 -0.04 7.71 -12.83
C GLN A 38 -0.75 8.78 -13.67
N ALA A 39 -1.65 9.57 -13.06
CA ALA A 39 -2.29 10.70 -13.72
C ALA A 39 -1.24 11.76 -14.14
N ALA A 40 -0.29 12.09 -13.25
CA ALA A 40 0.79 13.01 -13.59
C ALA A 40 1.69 12.49 -14.71
N ALA A 41 1.95 11.17 -14.77
CA ALA A 41 2.70 10.57 -15.87
C ALA A 41 1.95 10.68 -17.21
N GLN A 42 0.63 10.47 -17.21
CA GLN A 42 -0.21 10.68 -18.39
C GLN A 42 -0.20 12.15 -18.85
N ASP A 43 -0.33 13.10 -17.91
CA ASP A 43 -0.25 14.53 -18.22
C ASP A 43 1.11 14.91 -18.85
N SER A 44 2.21 14.30 -18.37
CA SER A 44 3.55 14.47 -18.95
C SER A 44 3.66 13.85 -20.35
N GLU A 45 3.08 12.67 -20.58
CA GLU A 45 3.05 12.03 -21.90
C GLU A 45 2.30 12.91 -22.90
N ASP A 46 1.10 13.37 -22.55
CA ASP A 46 0.31 14.27 -23.38
C ASP A 46 1.06 15.60 -23.67
N ALA A 47 1.81 16.11 -22.69
CA ALA A 47 2.65 17.30 -22.87
C ALA A 47 3.81 17.05 -23.85
N CYS A 48 4.44 15.88 -23.76
CA CYS A 48 5.49 15.45 -24.67
C CYS A 48 4.96 15.26 -26.10
N GLU A 49 3.77 14.69 -26.27
CA GLU A 49 3.12 14.57 -27.58
C GLU A 49 2.84 15.95 -28.19
N ARG A 50 2.30 16.89 -27.39
CA ARG A 50 2.08 18.28 -27.84
C ARG A 50 3.38 18.98 -28.23
N ALA A 51 4.48 18.74 -27.51
CA ALA A 51 5.79 19.30 -27.86
C ALA A 51 6.28 18.76 -29.22
N HIS A 52 6.19 17.44 -29.42
CA HIS A 52 6.50 16.78 -30.68
C HIS A 52 5.63 17.26 -31.85
N GLU A 53 4.33 17.45 -31.63
CA GLU A 53 3.43 18.01 -32.64
C GLU A 53 3.79 19.44 -33.03
N ARG A 54 4.14 20.28 -32.04
CA ARG A 54 4.59 21.65 -32.29
C ARG A 54 5.87 21.67 -33.13
N LEU A 55 6.83 20.83 -32.80
CA LEU A 55 8.07 20.68 -33.56
C LEU A 55 7.81 20.19 -34.99
N ARG A 56 7.04 19.11 -35.17
CA ARG A 56 6.64 18.61 -36.50
C ARG A 56 5.92 19.67 -37.32
N GLY A 57 4.99 20.40 -36.70
CA GLY A 57 4.28 21.49 -37.36
C GLY A 57 5.20 22.65 -37.75
N HIS A 58 6.23 22.95 -36.96
CA HIS A 58 7.25 23.94 -37.30
C HIS A 58 8.12 23.50 -38.47
N ILE A 59 8.64 22.26 -38.44
CA ILE A 59 9.42 21.68 -39.54
C ILE A 59 8.62 21.68 -40.85
N GLY A 60 7.35 21.25 -40.80
CA GLY A 60 6.50 21.28 -41.99
C GLY A 60 6.27 22.68 -42.57
N ARG A 61 6.20 23.72 -41.71
CA ARG A 61 6.15 25.12 -42.17
C ARG A 61 7.49 25.58 -42.76
N MET A 62 8.62 25.16 -42.20
CA MET A 62 9.94 25.43 -42.79
C MET A 62 10.07 24.79 -44.17
N ASP A 63 9.65 23.55 -44.35
CA ASP A 63 9.68 22.86 -45.64
C ASP A 63 8.85 23.61 -46.69
N GLN A 64 7.67 24.12 -46.32
CA GLN A 64 6.83 24.94 -47.19
C GLN A 64 7.50 26.27 -47.56
N LEU A 65 8.17 26.92 -46.59
CA LEU A 65 8.91 28.16 -46.83
C LEU A 65 10.07 27.94 -47.80
N ILE A 66 10.81 26.84 -47.64
CA ILE A 66 11.93 26.45 -48.52
C ILE A 66 11.43 26.13 -49.94
N ALA A 67 10.28 25.46 -50.06
CA ALA A 67 9.67 25.12 -51.34
C ALA A 67 9.01 26.31 -52.06
N ALA A 68 8.92 27.49 -51.43
CA ALA A 68 8.25 28.66 -52.00
C ALA A 68 9.03 29.24 -53.20
N PRO A 69 8.36 29.81 -54.21
CA PRO A 69 9.01 30.37 -55.41
C PRO A 69 9.98 31.52 -55.11
N VAL A 70 9.80 32.20 -53.98
CA VAL A 70 10.67 33.28 -53.50
C VAL A 70 10.95 33.02 -52.02
N LEU A 71 12.21 32.66 -51.71
CA LEU A 71 12.68 32.48 -50.34
C LEU A 71 13.30 33.78 -49.82
N LEU A 72 12.71 34.34 -48.76
CA LEU A 72 13.29 35.48 -48.06
C LEU A 72 14.23 34.96 -46.96
N ALA A 73 15.53 35.27 -47.07
CA ALA A 73 16.55 34.82 -46.12
C ALA A 73 16.24 35.21 -44.65
N ASP A 74 15.70 36.42 -44.41
CA ASP A 74 15.29 36.86 -43.07
C ASP A 74 14.14 36.01 -42.50
N ALA A 75 13.19 35.61 -43.34
CA ALA A 75 12.10 34.72 -42.91
C ALA A 75 12.61 33.33 -42.55
N TYR A 76 13.56 32.79 -43.33
CA TYR A 76 14.20 31.51 -43.04
C TYR A 76 14.95 31.54 -41.70
N LEU A 77 15.82 32.54 -41.50
CA LEU A 77 16.65 32.63 -40.30
C LEU A 77 15.83 32.78 -39.02
N ARG A 78 14.69 33.49 -39.07
CA ARG A 78 13.78 33.59 -37.91
C ARG A 78 13.09 32.27 -37.56
N TYR A 79 12.72 31.49 -38.57
CA TYR A 79 12.14 30.17 -38.35
C TYR A 79 13.20 29.20 -37.81
N ASP A 80 14.39 29.15 -38.42
CA ASP A 80 15.48 28.27 -38.02
C ASP A 80 15.94 28.54 -36.57
N ALA A 81 16.01 29.81 -36.15
CA ALA A 81 16.34 30.17 -34.77
C ALA A 81 15.35 29.60 -33.74
N PHE A 82 14.06 29.50 -34.10
CA PHE A 82 13.03 28.98 -33.21
C PHE A 82 13.02 27.44 -33.13
N ARG A 83 13.71 26.75 -34.04
CA ARG A 83 13.80 25.30 -34.04
C ARG A 83 14.53 24.78 -32.81
N GLY A 84 15.65 25.40 -32.43
CA GLY A 84 16.42 25.01 -31.26
C GLY A 84 15.59 25.04 -29.97
N GLU A 85 14.78 26.08 -29.78
CA GLU A 85 13.88 26.19 -28.63
C GLU A 85 12.81 25.10 -28.60
N LEU A 86 12.31 24.67 -29.76
CA LEU A 86 11.34 23.58 -29.87
C LEU A 86 11.98 22.21 -29.63
N ASP A 87 13.19 21.99 -30.14
CA ASP A 87 13.96 20.77 -29.89
C ASP A 87 14.28 20.66 -28.39
N ASP A 88 14.74 21.74 -27.75
CA ASP A 88 14.99 21.79 -26.30
C ASP A 88 13.71 21.52 -25.49
N ALA A 89 12.56 22.06 -25.92
CA ALA A 89 11.28 21.82 -25.28
C ALA A 89 10.84 20.35 -25.39
N VAL A 90 11.13 19.67 -26.51
CA VAL A 90 10.88 18.23 -26.68
C VAL A 90 11.77 17.43 -25.73
N VAL A 91 13.07 17.72 -25.71
CA VAL A 91 14.02 17.02 -24.82
C VAL A 91 13.62 17.16 -23.36
N GLN A 92 13.20 18.36 -22.94
CA GLN A 92 12.71 18.58 -21.58
C GLN A 92 11.45 17.77 -21.30
N ALA A 93 10.48 17.74 -22.23
CA ALA A 93 9.26 16.97 -22.04
C ALA A 93 9.51 15.45 -21.98
N GLU A 94 10.44 14.92 -22.78
CA GLU A 94 10.87 13.52 -22.70
C GLU A 94 11.51 13.20 -21.34
N HIS A 95 12.35 14.10 -20.83
CA HIS A 95 12.94 13.96 -19.50
C HIS A 95 11.87 13.97 -18.40
N ASP A 96 10.86 14.86 -18.51
CA ASP A 96 9.75 14.95 -17.55
C ASP A 96 8.88 13.69 -17.57
N VAL A 97 8.66 13.07 -18.74
CA VAL A 97 8.00 11.77 -18.87
C VAL A 97 8.82 10.68 -18.17
N ALA A 98 10.13 10.61 -18.42
CA ALA A 98 11.00 9.63 -17.78
C ALA A 98 11.00 9.79 -16.24
N ALA A 99 11.04 11.02 -15.76
CA ALA A 99 10.97 11.34 -14.33
C ALA A 99 9.61 10.95 -13.72
N ALA A 100 8.51 11.19 -14.42
CA ALA A 100 7.17 10.82 -13.95
C ALA A 100 7.01 9.29 -13.85
N HIS A 101 7.47 8.54 -14.85
CA HIS A 101 7.47 7.06 -14.79
C HIS A 101 8.35 6.50 -13.68
N ALA A 102 9.52 7.11 -13.44
CA ALA A 102 10.37 6.74 -12.31
C ALA A 102 9.63 6.97 -10.97
N ALA A 103 8.93 8.10 -10.82
CA ALA A 103 8.13 8.39 -9.63
C ALA A 103 6.99 7.37 -9.44
N VAL A 104 6.29 6.97 -10.51
CA VAL A 104 5.28 5.90 -10.46
C VAL A 104 5.90 4.60 -9.93
N ALA A 105 7.02 4.17 -10.48
CA ALA A 105 7.71 2.94 -10.07
C ALA A 105 8.12 2.98 -8.59
N GLU A 106 8.61 4.11 -8.09
CA GLU A 106 8.92 4.31 -6.67
C GLU A 106 7.67 4.14 -5.79
N ARG A 107 6.55 4.77 -6.15
CA ARG A 107 5.29 4.67 -5.40
C ARG A 107 4.72 3.26 -5.41
N GLU A 108 4.81 2.55 -6.52
CA GLU A 108 4.39 1.15 -6.61
C GLU A 108 5.25 0.23 -5.74
N ALA A 109 6.56 0.48 -5.68
CA ALA A 109 7.47 -0.25 -4.80
C ALA A 109 7.14 -0.01 -3.32
N GLU A 110 6.86 1.24 -2.92
CA GLU A 110 6.41 1.59 -1.57
C GLU A 110 5.10 0.88 -1.21
N LEU A 111 4.11 0.91 -2.11
CA LEU A 111 2.83 0.23 -1.92
C LEU A 111 3.02 -1.28 -1.75
N LYS A 112 3.87 -1.90 -2.57
CA LYS A 112 4.21 -3.33 -2.46
C LYS A 112 4.86 -3.64 -1.11
N ALA A 113 5.79 -2.82 -0.65
CA ALA A 113 6.43 -2.98 0.65
C ALA A 113 5.41 -2.90 1.81
N ARG A 114 4.44 -1.97 1.75
CA ARG A 114 3.37 -1.86 2.75
C ARG A 114 2.43 -3.06 2.75
N ARG A 115 2.05 -3.57 1.57
CA ARG A 115 1.26 -4.80 1.46
C ARG A 115 1.98 -6.01 2.05
N GLN A 116 3.29 -6.12 1.83
CA GLN A 116 4.11 -7.16 2.47
C GLN A 116 4.15 -7.01 3.99
N ALA A 117 4.27 -5.78 4.51
CA ALA A 117 4.22 -5.51 5.95
C ALA A 117 2.86 -5.90 6.56
N LEU A 118 1.76 -5.62 5.86
CA LEU A 118 0.42 -6.04 6.27
C LEU A 118 0.30 -7.57 6.33
N ALA A 119 0.76 -8.28 5.29
CA ALA A 119 0.72 -9.74 5.26
C ALA A 119 1.51 -10.38 6.42
N ARG A 120 2.68 -9.80 6.77
CA ARG A 120 3.46 -10.24 7.95
C ARG A 120 2.68 -10.00 9.25
N LEU A 121 2.01 -8.85 9.37
CA LEU A 121 1.23 -8.52 10.55
C LEU A 121 0.00 -9.43 10.71
N ASP A 122 -0.66 -9.77 9.60
CA ASP A 122 -1.78 -10.73 9.59
C ASP A 122 -1.31 -12.13 10.03
N ALA A 123 -0.18 -12.60 9.51
CA ALA A 123 0.40 -13.87 9.94
C ALA A 123 0.75 -13.89 11.45
N MET A 124 1.29 -12.78 11.97
CA MET A 124 1.54 -12.64 13.41
C MET A 124 0.25 -12.62 14.23
N LEU A 125 -0.79 -11.95 13.77
CA LEU A 125 -2.09 -11.90 14.42
C LEU A 125 -2.73 -13.30 14.52
N ASP A 126 -2.65 -14.08 13.44
CA ASP A 126 -3.17 -15.44 13.43
C ASP A 126 -2.41 -16.36 14.39
N GLN A 127 -1.09 -16.21 14.50
CA GLN A 127 -0.30 -16.93 15.51
C GLN A 127 -0.67 -16.51 16.94
N CYS A 128 -0.90 -15.22 17.18
CA CYS A 128 -1.33 -14.71 18.49
C CYS A 128 -2.71 -15.27 18.86
N ARG A 129 -3.67 -15.27 17.92
CA ARG A 129 -5.02 -15.82 18.11
C ARG A 129 -4.99 -17.31 18.47
N LYS A 130 -4.25 -18.11 17.69
CA LYS A 130 -4.07 -19.55 17.98
C LYS A 130 -3.47 -19.80 19.37
N THR A 131 -2.53 -18.94 19.78
CA THR A 131 -1.89 -19.06 21.10
C THR A 131 -2.85 -18.68 22.23
N ALA A 132 -3.63 -17.61 22.06
CA ALA A 132 -4.65 -17.19 23.01
C ALA A 132 -5.71 -18.29 23.18
N GLU A 133 -6.25 -18.79 22.07
CA GLU A 133 -7.27 -19.86 22.06
C GLU A 133 -6.78 -21.12 22.79
N ARG A 134 -5.54 -21.55 22.54
CA ARG A 134 -4.95 -22.70 23.26
C ARG A 134 -4.87 -22.46 24.76
N ILE A 135 -4.50 -21.25 25.19
CA ILE A 135 -4.42 -20.91 26.62
C ILE A 135 -5.82 -20.88 27.23
N ASP A 136 -6.80 -20.33 26.53
CA ASP A 136 -8.19 -20.27 27.00
C ASP A 136 -8.79 -21.68 27.15
N GLN A 137 -8.54 -22.57 26.19
CA GLN A 137 -8.95 -23.97 26.26
C GLN A 137 -8.31 -24.67 27.46
N GLN A 138 -7.00 -24.48 27.70
CA GLN A 138 -6.32 -25.03 28.87
C GLN A 138 -6.93 -24.50 30.18
N GLU A 139 -7.17 -23.20 30.27
CA GLU A 139 -7.83 -22.61 31.45
C GLU A 139 -9.26 -23.10 31.64
N ALA A 140 -10.01 -23.40 30.57
CA ALA A 140 -11.34 -23.99 30.66
C ALA A 140 -11.27 -25.42 31.21
N THR A 141 -10.40 -26.27 30.65
CA THR A 141 -10.22 -27.66 31.12
C THR A 141 -9.77 -27.72 32.58
N GLU A 142 -8.88 -26.81 33.01
CA GLU A 142 -8.45 -26.75 34.42
C GLU A 142 -9.59 -26.35 35.36
N ARG A 143 -10.51 -25.50 34.91
CA ARG A 143 -11.68 -25.11 35.71
C ARG A 143 -12.69 -26.25 35.80
N GLU A 144 -12.92 -26.96 34.71
CA GLU A 144 -13.79 -28.14 34.69
C GLU A 144 -13.27 -29.21 35.66
N LEU A 145 -11.98 -29.55 35.60
CA LEU A 145 -11.36 -30.48 36.54
C LEU A 145 -11.48 -30.01 37.99
N ALA A 146 -11.23 -28.73 38.28
CA ALA A 146 -11.40 -28.19 39.62
C ALA A 146 -12.85 -28.31 40.13
N THR A 147 -13.84 -28.06 39.26
CA THR A 147 -15.26 -28.23 39.63
C THR A 147 -15.65 -29.69 39.85
N GLU A 148 -15.05 -30.61 39.09
CA GLU A 148 -15.24 -32.05 39.27
C GLU A 148 -14.62 -32.52 40.60
N GLU A 149 -13.41 -32.07 40.93
CA GLU A 149 -12.75 -32.34 42.20
C GLU A 149 -13.58 -31.85 43.38
N GLU A 150 -14.07 -30.59 43.34
CA GLU A 150 -14.96 -30.04 44.37
C GLU A 150 -16.26 -30.86 44.51
N ALA A 151 -16.84 -31.31 43.39
CA ALA A 151 -18.04 -32.15 43.41
C ALA A 151 -17.77 -33.53 44.04
N VAL A 152 -16.63 -34.15 43.74
CA VAL A 152 -16.21 -35.43 44.34
C VAL A 152 -15.97 -35.26 45.85
N GLU A 153 -15.27 -34.21 46.26
CA GLU A 153 -15.06 -33.92 47.69
C GLU A 153 -16.39 -33.70 48.42
N ALA A 154 -17.34 -32.98 47.82
CA ALA A 154 -18.66 -32.78 48.39
C ALA A 154 -19.44 -34.10 48.57
N ILE A 155 -19.31 -35.03 47.62
CA ILE A 155 -19.91 -36.37 47.72
C ILE A 155 -19.27 -37.17 48.86
N LEU A 156 -17.94 -37.15 48.97
CA LEU A 156 -17.20 -37.87 50.01
C LEU A 156 -17.42 -37.29 51.42
N ALA A 157 -17.60 -35.98 51.53
CA ALA A 157 -17.87 -35.29 52.80
C ALA A 157 -19.31 -35.51 53.30
N ARG A 158 -20.20 -36.09 52.49
CA ARG A 158 -21.60 -36.32 52.87
C ARG A 158 -21.67 -37.43 53.95
N PRO A 159 -22.22 -37.15 55.15
CA PRO A 159 -22.33 -38.17 56.19
C PRO A 159 -23.20 -39.32 55.70
N ARG A 160 -22.67 -40.55 55.75
CA ARG A 160 -23.46 -41.76 55.43
C ARG A 160 -24.68 -41.81 56.35
N PRO A 161 -25.89 -42.08 55.82
CA PRO A 161 -27.05 -42.31 56.67
C PRO A 161 -26.72 -43.47 57.60
N ARG A 162 -26.76 -43.20 58.91
CA ARG A 162 -26.59 -44.20 59.95
C ARG A 162 -27.73 -45.20 59.74
N ALA A 163 -27.42 -46.43 59.33
CA ALA A 163 -28.41 -47.49 59.22
C ALA A 163 -29.08 -47.61 60.59
N ALA A 164 -30.38 -47.32 60.63
CA ALA A 164 -31.19 -47.54 61.83
C ALA A 164 -31.18 -49.05 62.11
N ALA A 165 -30.66 -49.40 63.28
CA ALA A 165 -30.67 -50.75 63.84
C ALA A 165 -32.08 -51.12 64.31
#